data_AF-A0A2N2PUP2-F1
#
_entry.id   AF-A0A2N2PUP2-F1
#
_cell.length_a   1.000
_cell.length_b   1.000
_cell.length_c   1.000
_cell.angle_alpha   90.00
_cell.angle_beta   90.00
_cell.angle_gamma   90.00
#
_symmetry.space_group_name_H-M   'P 1'
#
loop_
_entity.id
_entity.type
_entity.pdbx_description
1 polymer ?
#
loop_
_entity_poly.entity_id
_entity_poly.type
_entity_poly.pdbx_seq_one_letter_code
_entity_poly.pdbx_strand_id
1 'polypeptide(L)'
;MGASMRAGERAEGEALKARMTQIGARIAGLDEELGRVEADLRDAMLHIPNLPHPSVPVGRDESENVVVRQEGALRAFDFEPLPHWDLGTALDIIDFERGVKLSGTRFYVLKGAGARLQRALIAWMLDLHTTQHGYTEIYPPYMVKAEVLVGTGNLPKFGDNLYHDAEEDFWWIPTAEAPVTNL
;
A
#
# COMPACT_ATOMS: atom_id res chain seq x y z
N MET A 1 19.89 3.95 -50.70
CA MET A 1 20.34 5.36 -50.87
C MET A 1 21.66 5.50 -51.64
N GLY A 2 22.71 4.74 -51.33
CA GLY A 2 24.03 4.90 -51.99
C GLY A 2 24.12 4.50 -53.47
N ALA A 3 23.17 3.71 -53.99
CA ALA A 3 23.18 3.21 -55.37
C ALA A 3 22.47 4.13 -56.39
N SER A 4 21.33 4.76 -56.06
CA SER A 4 20.57 5.63 -56.99
C SER A 4 21.10 7.06 -57.13
N MET A 5 22.10 7.48 -56.35
CA MET A 5 22.69 8.82 -56.48
C MET A 5 23.73 8.93 -57.62
N ARG A 6 23.93 7.86 -58.40
CA ARG A 6 24.89 7.78 -59.52
C ARG A 6 24.22 7.60 -60.90
N ALA A 7 23.02 8.14 -61.13
CA ALA A 7 22.48 8.34 -62.48
C ALA A 7 21.36 9.38 -62.39
N GLY A 8 20.80 9.84 -63.51
CA GLY A 8 19.87 10.98 -63.62
C GLY A 8 18.50 10.85 -62.92
N GLU A 9 18.36 10.02 -61.89
CA GLU A 9 17.14 9.73 -61.12
C GLU A 9 17.03 10.59 -59.84
N ARG A 10 17.33 11.90 -59.93
CA ARG A 10 17.23 12.82 -58.78
C ARG A 10 15.82 12.84 -58.17
N ALA A 11 14.79 12.81 -59.02
CA ALA A 11 13.40 12.81 -58.58
C ALA A 11 13.02 11.54 -57.79
N GLU A 12 13.58 10.39 -58.15
CA GLU A 12 13.31 9.11 -57.48
C GLU A 12 14.07 9.02 -56.14
N GLY A 13 15.30 9.54 -56.09
CA GLY A 13 16.07 9.70 -54.86
C GLY A 13 15.43 10.69 -53.87
N GLU A 14 14.87 11.80 -54.35
CA GLU A 14 14.12 12.77 -53.54
C GLU A 14 12.80 12.17 -53.04
N ALA A 15 12.06 11.45 -53.88
CA ALA A 15 10.85 10.74 -53.49
C ALA A 15 11.12 9.66 -52.42
N LEU A 16 12.23 8.92 -52.54
CA LEU A 16 12.64 7.92 -51.55
C LEU A 16 13.03 8.58 -50.22
N LYS A 17 13.74 9.72 -50.25
CA LYS A 17 14.03 10.50 -49.03
C LYS A 17 12.76 11.01 -48.36
N ALA A 18 11.82 11.57 -49.12
CA ALA A 18 10.54 12.03 -48.59
C ALA A 18 9.73 10.88 -47.95
N ARG A 19 9.71 9.69 -48.56
CA ARG A 19 9.10 8.50 -47.96
C ARG A 19 9.80 8.07 -46.67
N MET A 20 11.14 8.08 -46.62
CA MET A 20 11.87 7.74 -45.40
C MET A 20 11.61 8.74 -44.27
N THR A 21 11.50 10.04 -44.58
CA THR A 21 11.09 11.05 -43.60
C THR A 21 9.66 10.82 -43.11
N GLN A 22 8.71 10.50 -43.99
CA GLN A 22 7.33 10.15 -43.60
C GLN A 22 7.25 8.89 -42.73
N ILE A 23 8.02 7.85 -43.07
CA ILE A 23 8.12 6.63 -42.27
C ILE A 23 8.70 6.94 -40.90
N GLY A 24 9.78 7.73 -40.83
CA GLY A 24 10.37 8.17 -39.57
C GLY A 24 9.38 8.95 -38.69
N ALA A 25 8.63 9.88 -39.27
CA ALA A 25 7.58 10.62 -38.55
C ALA A 25 6.45 9.71 -38.06
N ARG A 26 6.05 8.72 -38.86
CA ARG A 26 5.03 7.73 -38.47
C ARG A 26 5.51 6.83 -37.34
N ILE A 27 6.77 6.39 -37.37
CA ILE A 27 7.37 5.59 -36.29
C ILE A 27 7.35 6.40 -35.00
N ALA A 28 7.84 7.65 -35.03
CA ALA A 28 7.84 8.50 -33.85
C ALA A 28 6.43 8.70 -33.25
N GLY A 29 5.41 8.89 -34.10
CA GLY A 29 4.03 9.00 -33.64
C GLY A 29 3.48 7.70 -33.03
N LEU A 30 3.83 6.55 -33.61
CA LEU A 30 3.42 5.24 -33.06
C LEU A 30 4.13 4.92 -31.74
N ASP A 31 5.40 5.31 -31.58
CA ASP A 31 6.15 5.11 -30.33
C ASP A 31 5.54 5.93 -29.19
N GLU A 32 5.11 7.18 -29.46
CA GLU A 32 4.39 8.01 -28.48
C GLU A 32 3.01 7.43 -28.13
N GLU A 33 2.29 6.90 -29.12
CA GLU A 33 1.01 6.24 -28.89
C GLU A 33 1.18 4.96 -28.06
N LEU A 34 2.16 4.12 -28.39
CA LEU A 34 2.48 2.91 -27.65
C LEU A 34 2.79 3.22 -26.19
N GLY A 35 3.64 4.21 -25.92
CA GLY A 35 4.01 4.60 -24.55
C GLY A 35 2.80 5.01 -23.71
N ARG A 36 1.80 5.69 -24.31
CA ARG A 36 0.55 6.04 -23.62
C ARG A 36 -0.30 4.80 -23.36
N VAL A 37 -0.50 3.95 -24.36
CA VAL A 37 -1.30 2.72 -24.22
C VAL A 37 -0.71 1.77 -23.18
N GLU A 38 0.61 1.62 -23.14
CA GLU A 38 1.29 0.80 -22.14
C GLU A 38 1.13 1.37 -20.72
N ALA A 39 1.20 2.70 -20.57
CA ALA A 39 0.97 3.36 -19.29
C ALA A 39 -0.47 3.14 -18.80
N ASP A 40 -1.46 3.34 -19.68
CA ASP A 40 -2.88 3.14 -19.37
C ASP A 40 -3.18 1.68 -19.04
N LEU A 41 -2.61 0.74 -19.78
CA LEU A 41 -2.72 -0.69 -19.50
C LEU A 41 -2.15 -1.03 -18.13
N ARG A 42 -0.96 -0.51 -17.82
CA ARG A 42 -0.31 -0.75 -16.51
C ARG A 42 -1.17 -0.21 -15.38
N ASP A 43 -1.69 1.01 -15.51
CA ASP A 43 -2.55 1.62 -14.49
C ASP A 43 -3.85 0.81 -14.30
N ALA A 44 -4.49 0.40 -15.38
CA ALA A 44 -5.68 -0.46 -15.32
C ALA A 44 -5.38 -1.80 -14.61
N MET A 45 -4.23 -2.42 -14.88
CA MET A 45 -3.83 -3.68 -14.26
C MET A 45 -3.61 -3.55 -12.74
N LEU A 46 -3.11 -2.41 -12.26
CA LEU A 46 -2.91 -2.17 -10.81
C LEU A 46 -4.21 -2.11 -10.01
N HIS A 47 -5.36 -1.89 -10.67
CA HIS A 47 -6.66 -1.83 -10.01
C HIS A 47 -7.33 -3.21 -9.85
N ILE A 48 -6.82 -4.24 -10.54
CA ILE A 48 -7.38 -5.58 -10.51
C ILE A 48 -6.96 -6.27 -9.20
N PRO A 49 -7.91 -6.71 -8.35
CA PRO A 49 -7.57 -7.40 -7.11
C PRO A 49 -6.99 -8.80 -7.41
N ASN A 50 -6.27 -9.35 -6.43
CA ASN A 50 -5.77 -10.72 -6.54
C ASN A 50 -6.92 -11.73 -6.64
N LEU A 51 -6.70 -12.82 -7.38
CA LEU A 51 -7.67 -13.91 -7.50
C LEU A 51 -7.73 -14.70 -6.19
N PRO A 52 -8.93 -14.88 -5.60
CA PRO A 52 -9.07 -15.73 -4.43
C PRO A 52 -8.60 -17.16 -4.71
N HIS A 53 -7.90 -17.77 -3.76
CA HIS A 53 -7.50 -19.17 -3.87
C HIS A 53 -8.76 -20.08 -3.90
N PRO A 54 -8.76 -21.20 -4.66
CA PRO A 54 -9.95 -22.06 -4.77
C PRO A 54 -10.50 -22.65 -3.46
N SER A 55 -9.69 -22.65 -2.40
CA SER A 55 -10.13 -23.08 -1.06
C SER A 55 -10.86 -22.00 -0.26
N VAL A 56 -10.88 -20.75 -0.73
CA VAL A 56 -11.56 -19.65 -0.04
C VAL A 56 -13.08 -19.81 -0.23
N PRO A 57 -13.88 -19.87 0.84
CA PRO A 57 -15.33 -19.91 0.72
C PRO A 57 -15.86 -18.70 -0.05
N VAL A 58 -16.82 -18.92 -0.94
CA VAL A 58 -17.53 -17.83 -1.62
C VAL A 58 -18.51 -17.23 -0.62
N GLY A 59 -18.47 -15.91 -0.46
CA GLY A 59 -19.40 -15.16 0.37
C GLY A 59 -19.49 -13.71 -0.12
N ARG A 60 -20.63 -13.06 0.10
CA ARG A 60 -20.87 -11.69 -0.34
C ARG A 60 -20.24 -10.65 0.60
N ASP A 61 -20.30 -10.91 1.90
CA ASP A 61 -19.89 -10.00 2.96
C ASP A 61 -19.44 -10.78 4.20
N GLU A 62 -19.09 -10.07 5.27
CA GLU A 62 -18.54 -10.65 6.49
C GLU A 62 -19.49 -11.60 7.24
N SER A 63 -20.80 -11.55 6.96
CA SER A 63 -21.79 -12.44 7.59
C SER A 63 -21.67 -13.89 7.14
N GLU A 64 -21.02 -14.12 5.99
CA GLU A 64 -20.79 -15.45 5.41
C GLU A 64 -19.41 -16.02 5.78
N ASN A 65 -18.65 -15.33 6.64
CA ASN A 65 -17.37 -15.83 7.14
C ASN A 65 -17.54 -17.10 7.99
N VAL A 66 -16.70 -18.10 7.72
CA VAL A 66 -16.73 -19.39 8.43
C VAL A 66 -15.77 -19.38 9.63
N VAL A 67 -16.28 -19.69 10.81
CA VAL A 67 -15.45 -19.87 12.02
C VAL A 67 -14.66 -21.18 11.91
N VAL A 68 -13.34 -21.08 11.76
CA VAL A 68 -12.46 -22.25 11.61
C VAL A 68 -12.08 -22.88 12.95
N ARG A 69 -11.84 -22.06 13.97
CA ARG A 69 -11.51 -22.52 15.32
C ARG A 69 -11.89 -21.48 16.37
N GLN A 70 -12.16 -21.96 17.58
CA GLN A 70 -12.26 -21.13 18.79
C GLN A 70 -11.36 -21.74 19.86
N GLU A 71 -10.66 -20.92 20.61
CA GLU A 71 -9.73 -21.35 21.66
C GLU A 71 -10.04 -20.62 22.96
N GLY A 72 -10.15 -21.38 24.05
CA GLY A 72 -10.60 -20.88 25.35
C GLY A 72 -12.12 -20.66 25.43
N ALA A 73 -12.59 -20.35 26.64
CA ALA A 73 -13.97 -19.99 26.90
C ALA A 73 -14.10 -18.48 27.09
N LEU A 74 -15.22 -17.90 26.63
CA LEU A 74 -15.54 -16.51 26.92
C LEU A 74 -15.70 -16.33 28.43
N ARG A 75 -15.10 -15.26 28.97
CA ARG A 75 -15.19 -14.95 30.40
C ARG A 75 -16.63 -14.62 30.78
N ALA A 76 -17.17 -15.33 31.76
CA ALA A 76 -18.41 -14.94 32.43
C ALA A 76 -18.10 -13.87 33.48
N PHE A 77 -18.91 -12.82 33.49
CA PHE A 77 -18.84 -11.75 34.48
C PHE A 77 -20.06 -11.84 35.41
N ASP A 78 -19.82 -11.63 36.70
CA ASP A 78 -20.83 -11.47 37.74
C ASP A 78 -21.22 -9.99 37.94
N PHE A 79 -20.73 -9.12 37.06
CA PHE A 79 -21.01 -7.69 36.98
C PHE A 79 -21.14 -7.26 35.52
N GLU A 80 -21.69 -6.05 35.28
CA GLU A 80 -21.76 -5.46 33.95
C GLU A 80 -20.37 -4.97 33.51
N PRO A 81 -19.73 -5.58 32.50
CA PRO A 81 -18.38 -5.21 32.09
C PRO A 81 -18.37 -3.82 31.46
N LEU A 82 -17.43 -2.97 31.88
CA LEU A 82 -17.21 -1.68 31.23
C LEU A 82 -16.45 -1.86 29.92
N PRO A 83 -16.80 -1.11 28.87
CA PRO A 83 -16.02 -1.08 27.66
C PRO A 83 -14.67 -0.40 27.91
N HIS A 84 -13.70 -0.68 27.03
CA HIS A 84 -12.31 -0.24 27.24
C HIS A 84 -12.15 1.28 27.27
N TRP A 85 -12.99 2.04 26.55
CA TRP A 85 -12.94 3.50 26.55
C TRP A 85 -13.37 4.09 27.90
N ASP A 86 -14.43 3.57 28.52
CA ASP A 86 -14.89 4.02 29.83
C ASP A 86 -13.93 3.56 30.94
N LEU A 87 -13.48 2.29 30.88
CA LEU A 87 -12.52 1.75 31.84
C LEU A 87 -11.18 2.48 31.79
N GLY A 88 -10.67 2.74 30.58
CA GLY A 88 -9.40 3.43 30.37
C GLY A 88 -9.42 4.86 30.90
N THR A 89 -10.53 5.58 30.75
CA THR A 89 -10.71 6.91 31.32
C THR A 89 -10.92 6.88 32.83
N ALA A 90 -11.70 5.93 33.36
CA ALA A 90 -11.91 5.77 34.80
C ALA A 90 -10.60 5.47 35.57
N LEU A 91 -9.66 4.75 34.94
CA LEU A 91 -8.34 4.46 35.48
C LEU A 91 -7.30 5.56 35.23
N ASP A 92 -7.66 6.65 34.55
CA ASP A 92 -6.77 7.73 34.10
C ASP A 92 -5.59 7.26 33.23
N ILE A 93 -5.79 6.20 32.42
CA ILE A 93 -4.75 5.64 31.55
C ILE A 93 -4.97 5.92 30.06
N ILE A 94 -6.21 6.24 29.65
CA ILE A 94 -6.55 6.69 28.29
C ILE A 94 -7.22 8.05 28.36
N ASP A 95 -6.69 9.00 27.60
CA ASP A 95 -7.14 10.38 27.55
C ASP A 95 -7.50 10.79 26.12
N PHE A 96 -8.79 10.73 25.83
CA PHE A 96 -9.33 11.09 24.52
C PHE A 96 -9.43 12.60 24.33
N GLU A 97 -9.72 13.37 25.39
CA GLU A 97 -9.87 14.83 25.29
C GLU A 97 -8.55 15.47 24.85
N ARG A 98 -7.43 15.09 25.49
CA ARG A 98 -6.11 15.56 25.08
C ARG A 98 -5.71 15.02 23.71
N GLY A 99 -6.10 13.80 23.36
CA GLY A 99 -5.89 13.25 22.00
C GLY A 99 -6.57 14.10 20.92
N VAL A 100 -7.85 14.42 21.12
CA VAL A 100 -8.62 15.29 20.21
C VAL A 100 -8.04 16.69 20.14
N LYS A 101 -7.64 17.25 21.28
CA LYS A 101 -7.00 18.58 21.31
C LYS A 101 -5.70 18.62 20.50
N LEU A 102 -4.93 17.53 20.49
CA LEU A 102 -3.63 17.48 19.81
C LEU A 102 -3.74 17.15 18.31
N SER A 103 -4.64 16.23 17.94
CA SER A 103 -4.62 15.64 16.59
C SER A 103 -6.02 15.43 15.98
N GLY A 104 -7.09 15.84 16.67
CA GLY A 104 -8.47 15.67 16.23
C GLY A 104 -9.07 14.30 16.56
N THR A 105 -10.24 14.02 15.98
CA THR A 105 -10.98 12.77 16.24
C THR A 105 -10.15 11.53 15.89
N ARG A 106 -10.38 10.42 16.61
CA ARG A 106 -9.66 9.12 16.47
C ARG A 106 -8.24 9.07 17.04
N PHE A 107 -7.80 10.12 17.72
CA PHE A 107 -6.53 10.12 18.48
C PHE A 107 -6.78 10.09 19.99
N TYR A 108 -5.83 9.53 20.74
CA TYR A 108 -5.86 9.41 22.20
C TYR A 108 -4.45 9.52 22.78
N VAL A 109 -4.35 9.86 24.05
CA VAL A 109 -3.08 9.85 24.80
C VAL A 109 -3.12 8.74 25.84
N LEU A 110 -2.10 7.88 25.86
CA LEU A 110 -1.92 6.93 26.95
C LEU A 110 -1.06 7.52 28.07
N LYS A 111 -1.42 7.21 29.31
CA LYS A 111 -0.73 7.70 30.52
C LYS A 111 -0.40 6.58 31.49
N GLY A 112 0.64 6.81 32.30
CA GLY A 112 1.01 5.95 33.42
C GLY A 112 1.04 4.46 33.06
N ALA A 113 0.18 3.68 33.73
CA ALA A 113 0.09 2.24 33.52
C ALA A 113 -0.36 1.84 32.11
N GLY A 114 -1.19 2.63 31.42
CA GLY A 114 -1.63 2.35 30.05
C GLY A 114 -0.48 2.44 29.04
N ALA A 115 0.31 3.52 29.11
CA ALA A 115 1.49 3.69 28.27
C ALA A 115 2.54 2.59 28.53
N ARG A 116 2.73 2.22 29.80
CA ARG A 116 3.61 1.11 30.18
C ARG A 116 3.12 -0.22 29.63
N LEU A 117 1.81 -0.49 29.69
CA LEU A 117 1.21 -1.72 29.18
C LEU A 117 1.36 -1.84 27.67
N GLN A 118 1.09 -0.77 26.90
CA GLN A 118 1.28 -0.78 25.45
C GLN A 118 2.73 -1.15 25.10
N ARG A 119 3.72 -0.52 25.74
CA ARG A 119 5.14 -0.84 25.52
C ARG A 119 5.48 -2.28 25.91
N ALA A 120 4.93 -2.78 27.01
CA ALA A 120 5.16 -4.16 27.44
C ALA A 120 4.60 -5.19 26.45
N LEU A 121 3.42 -4.93 25.88
CA LEU A 121 2.82 -5.78 24.85
C LEU A 121 3.68 -5.81 23.58
N ILE A 122 4.15 -4.65 23.11
CA ILE A 122 5.03 -4.56 21.94
C ILE A 122 6.30 -5.39 22.16
N ALA A 123 7.00 -5.16 23.29
CA ALA A 123 8.23 -5.87 23.60
C ALA A 123 8.01 -7.40 23.71
N TRP A 124 6.94 -7.81 24.39
CA TRP A 124 6.62 -9.23 24.54
C TRP A 124 6.32 -9.91 23.19
N MET A 125 5.58 -9.25 22.28
CA MET A 125 5.30 -9.80 20.95
C MET A 125 6.57 -9.94 20.11
N LEU A 126 7.45 -8.93 20.14
CA LEU A 126 8.75 -8.99 19.46
C LEU A 126 9.63 -10.12 20.00
N ASP A 127 9.77 -10.23 21.32
CA ASP A 127 10.53 -11.30 21.98
C ASP A 127 9.98 -12.68 21.63
N LEU A 128 8.66 -12.86 21.68
CA LEU A 128 8.01 -14.13 21.33
C LEU A 128 8.36 -14.55 19.89
N HIS A 129 8.23 -13.63 18.94
CA HIS A 129 8.43 -13.94 17.52
C HIS A 129 9.90 -14.17 17.16
N THR A 130 10.81 -13.42 17.76
CA THR A 130 12.26 -13.53 17.50
C THR A 130 12.89 -14.72 18.19
N THR A 131 12.48 -15.04 19.41
CA THR A 131 13.12 -16.11 20.21
C THR A 131 12.47 -17.48 20.01
N GLN A 132 11.18 -17.55 19.69
CA GLN A 132 10.45 -18.82 19.62
C GLN A 132 9.91 -19.16 18.22
N HIS A 133 9.64 -18.17 17.36
CA HIS A 133 9.04 -18.42 16.05
C HIS A 133 10.02 -18.21 14.87
N GLY A 134 11.28 -17.85 15.15
CA GLY A 134 12.35 -17.75 14.15
C GLY A 134 12.27 -16.50 13.24
N TYR A 135 11.54 -15.46 13.64
CA TYR A 135 11.52 -14.20 12.90
C TYR A 135 12.80 -13.41 13.14
N THR A 136 13.25 -12.67 12.11
CA THR A 136 14.30 -11.67 12.25
C THR A 136 13.66 -10.32 12.53
N GLU A 137 14.08 -9.65 13.61
CA GLU A 137 13.58 -8.31 13.93
C GLU A 137 14.18 -7.27 12.98
N ILE A 138 13.32 -6.41 12.45
CA ILE A 138 13.66 -5.35 11.50
C ILE A 138 13.02 -4.05 11.99
N TYR A 139 13.78 -2.95 11.93
CA TYR A 139 13.28 -1.60 12.22
C TYR A 139 13.23 -0.77 10.92
N PRO A 140 12.07 -0.73 10.23
CA PRO A 140 11.95 0.00 8.96
C PRO A 140 11.60 1.49 9.15
N PRO A 141 11.79 2.33 8.11
CA PRO A 141 11.22 3.68 8.05
C PRO A 141 9.69 3.67 8.12
N TYR A 142 9.10 4.72 8.71
CA TYR A 142 7.64 4.90 8.78
C TYR A 142 7.06 5.76 7.65
N MET A 143 7.93 6.40 6.88
CA MET A 143 7.60 7.11 5.66
C MET A 143 8.34 6.44 4.50
N VAL A 144 7.63 6.18 3.41
CA VAL A 144 8.13 5.45 2.24
C VAL A 144 7.75 6.19 0.96
N LYS A 145 8.47 5.88 -0.13
CA LYS A 145 8.10 6.38 -1.46
C LYS A 145 6.86 5.65 -1.98
N ALA A 146 6.14 6.26 -2.92
CA ALA A 146 4.92 5.70 -3.50
C ALA A 146 5.12 4.28 -4.08
N GLU A 147 6.28 3.97 -4.67
CA GLU A 147 6.54 2.66 -5.29
C GLU A 147 6.47 1.50 -4.29
N VAL A 148 6.82 1.74 -3.02
CA VAL A 148 6.74 0.73 -1.95
C VAL A 148 5.28 0.35 -1.67
N LEU A 149 4.38 1.33 -1.74
CA LEU A 149 2.94 1.13 -1.55
C LEU A 149 2.26 0.57 -2.79
N VAL A 150 2.81 0.79 -3.99
CA VAL A 150 2.38 0.06 -5.19
C VAL A 150 2.75 -1.42 -5.07
N GLY A 151 3.96 -1.73 -4.56
CA GLY A 151 4.43 -3.11 -4.40
C GLY A 151 3.56 -3.98 -3.48
N THR A 152 2.89 -3.37 -2.50
CA THR A 152 1.95 -4.05 -1.58
C THR A 152 0.49 -3.84 -1.93
N GLY A 153 0.18 -3.15 -3.03
CA GLY A 153 -1.18 -2.97 -3.52
C GLY A 153 -2.02 -1.92 -2.77
N ASN A 154 -1.38 -1.09 -1.93
CA ASN A 154 -2.03 0.06 -1.30
C ASN A 154 -2.31 1.17 -2.31
N LEU A 155 -1.33 1.49 -3.16
CA LEU A 155 -1.49 2.44 -4.27
C LEU A 155 -1.68 1.70 -5.60
N PRO A 156 -2.49 2.25 -6.53
CA PRO A 156 -3.17 3.56 -6.46
C PRO A 156 -4.54 3.53 -5.75
N LYS A 157 -5.17 2.35 -5.64
CA LYS A 157 -6.60 2.21 -5.29
C LYS A 157 -7.00 2.77 -3.92
N PHE A 158 -6.12 2.74 -2.92
CA PHE A 158 -6.43 3.16 -1.55
C PHE A 158 -5.69 4.42 -1.11
N GLY A 159 -5.19 5.23 -2.07
CA GLY A 159 -4.43 6.45 -1.77
C GLY A 159 -5.16 7.44 -0.86
N ASP A 160 -6.47 7.61 -1.05
CA ASP A 160 -7.30 8.52 -0.23
C ASP A 160 -7.36 8.14 1.25
N ASN A 161 -6.99 6.92 1.61
CA ASN A 161 -7.00 6.42 2.98
C ASN A 161 -5.63 6.57 3.67
N LEU A 162 -4.62 7.11 3.00
CA LEU A 162 -3.24 7.21 3.49
C LEU A 162 -2.85 8.66 3.74
N TYR A 163 -1.94 8.88 4.69
CA TYR A 163 -1.34 10.19 4.89
C TYR A 163 -0.17 10.39 3.93
N HIS A 164 -0.22 11.49 3.19
CA HIS A 164 0.77 11.89 2.18
C HIS A 164 1.39 13.23 2.55
N ASP A 165 2.71 13.30 2.49
CA ASP A 165 3.46 14.54 2.49
C ASP A 165 3.47 15.11 1.06
N ALA A 166 2.72 16.19 0.85
CA ALA A 166 2.55 16.79 -0.46
C ALA A 166 3.80 17.53 -0.98
N GLU A 167 4.76 17.88 -0.12
CA GLU A 167 5.96 18.62 -0.51
C GLU A 167 7.08 17.68 -0.94
N GLU A 168 7.31 16.61 -0.17
CA GLU A 168 8.41 15.66 -0.41
C GLU A 168 7.98 14.34 -1.09
N ASP A 169 6.69 14.17 -1.35
CA ASP A 169 6.09 12.97 -1.95
C ASP A 169 6.37 11.67 -1.18
N PHE A 170 6.34 11.76 0.15
CA PHE A 170 6.44 10.63 1.04
C PHE A 170 5.09 10.23 1.62
N TRP A 171 4.94 8.94 1.87
CA TRP A 171 3.69 8.37 2.36
C TRP A 171 3.92 7.68 3.70
N TRP A 172 3.04 7.93 4.66
CA TRP A 172 3.05 7.20 5.93
C TRP A 172 2.59 5.78 5.71
N ILE A 173 3.32 4.82 6.29
CA ILE A 173 2.98 3.40 6.16
C ILE A 173 1.66 3.10 6.91
N PRO A 174 0.69 2.40 6.29
CA PRO A 174 -0.50 1.93 7.01
C PRO A 174 -0.21 0.69 7.87
N THR A 175 0.87 -0.04 7.56
CA THR A 175 1.34 -1.24 8.24
C THR A 175 2.82 -1.47 7.93
N ALA A 176 3.54 -2.17 8.81
CA ALA A 176 4.92 -2.58 8.58
C ALA A 176 5.09 -3.57 7.41
N GLU A 177 4.01 -4.18 6.92
CA GLU A 177 4.00 -5.05 5.74
C GLU A 177 4.62 -4.36 4.51
N ALA A 178 4.28 -3.08 4.29
CA ALA A 178 4.76 -2.31 3.14
C ALA A 178 6.30 -2.23 3.08
N PRO A 179 6.99 -1.69 4.10
CA PRO A 179 8.45 -1.62 4.04
C PRO A 179 9.12 -2.99 4.20
N VAL A 180 8.58 -3.92 5.00
CA VAL A 180 9.23 -5.22 5.24
C VAL A 180 9.18 -6.13 4.01
N THR A 181 8.10 -6.10 3.23
CA THR A 181 7.97 -6.89 1.99
C THR A 181 8.85 -6.36 0.86
N ASN A 182 9.26 -5.08 0.93
CA ASN A 182 10.04 -4.41 -0.10
C ASN A 182 11.54 -4.22 0.26
N LEU A 183 12.03 -4.93 1.29
CA LEU A 183 13.47 -5.02 1.60
C LEU A 183 14.22 -5.88 0.59
#